data_AF-A0A7J2S1Z1-F1
#
_entry.id   AF-A0A7J2S1Z1-F1
#
_cell.length_a   1.000
_cell.length_b   1.000
_cell.length_c   1.000
_cell.angle_alpha   90.00
_cell.angle_beta   90.00
_cell.angle_gamma   90.00
#
_symmetry.space_group_name_H-M   'P 1'
#
loop_
_entity.id
_entity.type
_entity.pdbx_description
1 polymer ?
#
loop_
_entity_poly.entity_id
_entity_poly.type
_entity_poly.pdbx_seq_one_letter_code
_entity_poly.pdbx_strand_id
1 'polypeptide(L)' 'MKSLIDYSLNEEYEKVKRLGDRLAEVDSLIDWGAFRPIVAGMYRNKTEKGGRPNIDEVVMVKILVLQQ' A
#
# COMPACT_ATOMS: atom_id res chain seq x y z
N MET A 1 -3.64 -9.25 -28.36
CA MET A 1 -4.29 -8.10 -29.04
C MET A 1 -4.70 -7.15 -27.94
N LYS A 2 -4.15 -5.93 -27.86
CA LYS A 2 -4.59 -4.96 -26.84
C LYS A 2 -6.00 -4.51 -27.21
N SER A 3 -6.93 -4.65 -26.28
CA SER A 3 -8.33 -4.25 -26.44
C SER A 3 -8.49 -2.74 -26.24
N LEU A 4 -9.63 -2.20 -26.66
CA LEU A 4 -10.00 -0.82 -26.35
C LEU A 4 -10.05 -0.55 -24.83
N ILE A 5 -10.33 -1.59 -24.03
CA ILE A 5 -10.33 -1.53 -22.57
C ILE A 5 -8.90 -1.38 -22.04
N ASP A 6 -7.93 -2.10 -22.60
CA ASP A 6 -6.53 -1.98 -22.18
C ASP A 6 -5.98 -0.58 -22.46
N TYR A 7 -6.42 0.03 -23.56
CA TYR A 7 -6.04 1.40 -23.91
C TYR A 7 -6.65 2.42 -22.94
N SER A 8 -7.95 2.31 -22.63
CA SER A 8 -8.60 3.22 -21.68
C SER A 8 -8.03 3.11 -20.27
N LEU A 9 -7.76 1.89 -19.79
CA LEU A 9 -7.11 1.67 -18.50
C LEU A 9 -5.71 2.29 -18.45
N ASN A 10 -4.94 2.18 -19.53
CA ASN A 10 -3.60 2.75 -19.58
C ASN A 10 -3.64 4.29 -19.61
N GLU A 11 -4.58 4.90 -20.33
CA GLU A 11 -4.76 6.36 -20.30
C GLU A 11 -5.17 6.87 -18.91
N GLU A 12 -6.11 6.20 -18.24
CA GLU A 12 -6.50 6.55 -16.88
C GLU A 12 -5.35 6.37 -15.89
N TYR A 13 -4.57 5.29 -16.02
CA TYR A 13 -3.37 5.09 -15.22
C TYR A 13 -2.35 6.23 -15.41
N GLU A 14 -2.07 6.64 -16.65
CA GLU A 14 -1.14 7.75 -16.93
C GLU A 14 -1.69 9.12 -16.49
N LYS A 15 -3.01 9.30 -16.38
CA LYS A 15 -3.60 10.50 -15.73
C LYS A 15 -3.33 10.49 -14.22
N VAL A 16 -3.55 9.37 -13.55
CA VAL A 16 -3.31 9.23 -12.10
C VAL A 16 -1.82 9.34 -11.78
N LYS A 17 -0.95 8.71 -12.56
CA LYS A 17 0.51 8.77 -12.40
C LYS A 17 1.06 10.19 -12.46
N ARG A 18 0.46 11.06 -13.25
CA ARG A 18 0.83 12.49 -13.34
C ARG A 18 0.53 13.28 -12.07
N LEU A 19 -0.30 12.78 -11.17
CA LEU A 19 -0.54 13.36 -9.85
C LEU A 19 0.65 13.13 -8.89
N GLY A 20 1.66 12.39 -9.34
CA GLY A 20 2.83 12.02 -8.55
C GLY A 20 2.60 10.76 -7.73
N ASP A 21 3.69 10.21 -7.22
CA ASP A 21 3.66 9.07 -6.31
C ASP A 21 4.21 9.52 -4.94
N ARG A 22 3.34 10.19 -4.17
CA ARG A 22 3.66 10.64 -2.81
C ARG A 22 4.10 9.47 -1.93
N LEU A 23 3.61 8.27 -2.19
CA LEU A 23 4.05 7.09 -1.46
C LEU A 23 5.49 6.77 -1.80
N ALA A 24 5.87 6.70 -3.08
CA ALA A 24 7.24 6.45 -3.50
C ALA A 24 8.23 7.53 -3.00
N GLU A 25 7.80 8.79 -2.96
CA GLU A 25 8.60 9.88 -2.40
C GLU A 25 8.87 9.65 -0.91
N VAL A 26 7.83 9.40 -0.11
CA VAL A 26 7.94 9.17 1.33
C VAL A 26 8.60 7.82 1.64
N ASP A 27 8.46 6.83 0.76
CA ASP A 27 9.03 5.49 0.94
C ASP A 27 10.55 5.54 1.13
N SER A 28 11.21 6.43 0.38
CA SER A 28 12.65 6.65 0.43
C SER A 28 13.15 7.42 1.66
N LEU A 29 12.26 8.12 2.37
CA LEU A 29 12.62 9.03 3.46
C LEU A 29 12.49 8.39 4.84
N ILE A 30 11.78 7.26 4.95
CA ILE A 30 11.40 6.66 6.23
C ILE A 30 11.94 5.23 6.31
N ASP A 31 12.63 4.90 7.40
CA ASP A 31 12.88 3.50 7.75
C ASP A 31 11.57 2.86 8.27
N TRP A 32 10.79 2.31 7.35
CA TRP A 32 9.54 1.64 7.69
C TRP A 32 9.72 0.40 8.56
N GLY A 33 10.90 -0.22 8.52
CA GLY A 33 11.24 -1.38 9.35
C GLY A 33 11.26 -1.02 10.84
N ALA A 34 11.66 0.22 11.17
CA ALA A 34 11.69 0.72 12.55
C ALA A 34 10.31 0.73 13.24
N PHE A 35 9.21 0.79 12.47
CA PHE A 35 7.86 0.73 13.03
C PHE A 35 7.44 -0.68 13.42
N ARG A 36 7.99 -1.72 12.78
CA ARG A 36 7.57 -3.11 13.02
C ARG A 36 7.55 -3.51 14.50
N PRO A 37 8.58 -3.24 15.33
CA PRO A 37 8.50 -3.57 16.77
C PRO A 37 7.42 -2.77 17.51
N ILE A 38 7.09 -1.56 17.07
CA ILE A 38 6.07 -0.70 17.68
C ILE A 38 4.67 -1.26 17.37
N VAL A 39 4.47 -1.75 16.14
CA VAL A 39 3.16 -2.25 15.67
C VAL A 39 3.01 -3.77 15.73
N ALA A 40 3.99 -4.51 16.23
CA ALA A 40 3.98 -5.99 16.31
C ALA A 40 2.82 -6.60 17.13
N GLY A 41 2.10 -5.76 17.89
CA GLY A 41 0.91 -6.10 18.66
C GLY A 41 -0.39 -5.73 17.96
N MET A 42 -0.37 -5.21 16.74
CA MET A 42 -1.55 -4.73 16.00
C MET A 42 -2.57 -5.87 15.82
N TYR A 43 -2.09 -7.07 15.53
CA TYR A 43 -2.95 -8.24 15.38
C TYR A 43 -2.72 -9.27 16.49
N ARG A 44 -3.83 -9.73 17.08
CA ARG A 44 -3.83 -10.86 18.02
C ARG A 44 -3.70 -12.21 17.30
N ASN A 45 -4.27 -12.32 16.10
CA ASN A 45 -4.17 -13.52 15.29
C ASN A 45 -2.85 -13.51 14.51
N LYS A 46 -1.99 -14.49 14.78
CA LYS A 46 -0.69 -14.70 14.09
C LYS A 46 -0.70 -15.96 13.22
N THR A 47 -1.88 -16.48 12.92
CA THR A 47 -2.06 -17.71 12.16
C THR A 47 -2.87 -17.43 10.90
N GLU A 48 -2.74 -18.32 9.92
CA GLU A 48 -3.59 -18.30 8.71
C GLU A 48 -5.02 -18.77 8.99
N LYS A 49 -5.31 -19.19 10.23
CA LYS A 49 -6.65 -19.62 10.63
C LYS A 49 -7.54 -18.40 10.85
N GLY A 50 -8.67 -18.36 10.16
CA GLY A 50 -9.61 -17.25 10.20
C GLY A 50 -10.22 -17.01 8.84
N GLY A 51 -10.97 -15.92 8.70
CA GLY A 51 -11.49 -15.47 7.41
C GLY A 51 -10.40 -14.74 6.61
N ARG A 52 -10.59 -13.44 6.40
CA ARG A 52 -9.63 -12.61 5.67
C ARG A 52 -8.29 -12.52 6.43
N PRO A 53 -7.14 -12.77 5.77
CA PRO A 53 -5.83 -12.58 6.37
C PRO A 53 -5.60 -11.12 6.81
N ASN A 54 -4.76 -10.95 7.82
CA ASN A 54 -4.33 -9.62 8.25
C ASN A 54 -3.49 -8.95 7.15
N ILE A 55 -3.61 -7.63 7.05
CA ILE A 55 -2.70 -6.83 6.22
C ILE A 55 -1.35 -6.77 6.96
N ASP A 56 -0.25 -6.64 6.23
CA ASP A 56 1.05 -6.41 6.87
C ASP A 56 1.01 -5.12 7.72
N GLU A 57 1.54 -5.21 8.93
CA GLU A 57 1.41 -4.15 9.94
C GLU A 57 2.10 -2.84 9.47
N VAL A 58 3.19 -2.95 8.72
CA VAL A 58 3.89 -1.78 8.15
C VAL A 58 3.11 -1.19 6.98
N VAL A 59 2.50 -2.04 6.15
CA VAL A 59 1.59 -1.60 5.08
C VAL A 59 0.39 -0.84 5.65
N MET A 60 -0.16 -1.27 6.78
CA MET A 60 -1.23 -0.55 7.46
C MET A 60 -0.82 0.89 7.85
N VAL A 61 0.41 1.06 8.38
CA VAL A 61 0.95 2.39 8.70
C VAL A 61 1.07 3.25 7.44
N LYS A 62 1.59 2.70 6.33
CA LYS A 62 1.68 3.41 5.04
C LYS A 62 0.29 3.88 4.56
N ILE A 63 -0.73 3.03 4.68
CA ILE A 63 -2.11 3.40 4.31
C ILE A 63 -2.61 4.59 5.14
N LEU A 64 -2.39 4.58 6.47
CA LEU A 64 -2.83 5.69 7.33
C LEU A 64 -2.13 7.02 7.00
N VAL A 65 -0.83 6.97 6.64
CA VAL A 65 -0.08 8.16 6.23
C VAL A 65 -0.63 8.75 4.92
N LEU A 66 -1.07 7.90 3.99
CA LEU A 66 -1.62 8.31 2.70
C LEU A 66 -3.08 8.80 2.74
N GLN A 67 -3.78 8.67 3.86
CA GLN A 67 -5.17 9.13 3.99
C GLN A 67 -5.33 10.67 3.93
N GLN A 68 -4.23 11.43 3.94
CA GLN A 68 -4.21 12.90 3.81
C GLN A 68 -3.85 13.39 2.42
#